data_AF-A0A0D7DVL5-F1
#
_entry.id   AF-A0A0D7DVL5-F1
#
_cell.length_a   1.000
_cell.length_b   1.000
_cell.length_c   1.000
_cell.angle_alpha   90.00
_cell.angle_beta   90.00
_cell.angle_gamma   90.00
#
_symmetry.space_group_name_H-M   'P 1'
#
loop_
_entity.id
_entity.type
_entity.pdbx_description
1 polymer ?
#
loop_
_entity_poly.entity_id
_entity_poly.type
_entity_poly.pdbx_seq_one_letter_code
_entity_poly.pdbx_strand_id
1 'polypeptide(L)'
;MISDTLRAVILGVVEGVTEFLPVSSTGHLLLAERIFDLGEDPFWKSFAVLIQLGAILAILSIYFMKLWRIALGMFSDPDSQRFVIGVLVAFLPAAVIGAAAGGYIKMYLFNPWVVCFSLIVGGAILLWVDQLDLQP
;
A
#
# COMPACT_ATOMS: atom_id res chain seq x y z
N MET A 1 -26.38 -16.34 5.06
CA MET A 1 -25.01 -16.04 5.51
C MET A 1 -24.11 -16.09 4.28
N ILE A 2 -23.33 -15.04 4.02
CA ILE A 2 -22.35 -15.03 2.91
C ILE A 2 -21.26 -16.06 3.25
N SER A 3 -20.81 -16.85 2.28
CA SER A 3 -19.74 -17.84 2.49
C SER A 3 -18.38 -17.16 2.69
N ASP A 4 -17.49 -17.78 3.47
CA ASP A 4 -16.15 -17.23 3.70
C ASP A 4 -15.34 -17.08 2.42
N THR A 5 -15.54 -17.96 1.45
CA THR A 5 -14.97 -17.81 0.10
C THR A 5 -15.41 -16.51 -0.57
N LEU A 6 -16.70 -16.18 -0.49
CA LEU A 6 -17.21 -14.95 -1.10
C LEU A 6 -16.68 -13.71 -0.36
N ARG A 7 -16.56 -13.76 0.97
CA ARG A 7 -15.91 -12.69 1.76
C ARG A 7 -14.45 -12.50 1.35
N ALA A 8 -13.69 -13.59 1.23
CA ALA A 8 -12.30 -13.57 0.80
C ALA A 8 -12.12 -12.98 -0.61
N VAL A 9 -13.00 -13.35 -1.55
CA VAL A 9 -13.02 -12.77 -2.91
C VAL A 9 -13.31 -11.27 -2.87
N ILE A 10 -14.30 -10.83 -2.09
CA ILE A 10 -14.65 -9.41 -1.97
C ILE A 10 -13.46 -8.62 -1.41
N LEU A 11 -12.85 -9.08 -0.30
CA LEU A 11 -11.69 -8.42 0.29
C LEU A 11 -10.50 -8.39 -0.69
N GLY A 12 -10.26 -9.48 -1.42
CA GLY A 12 -9.22 -9.54 -2.45
C GLY A 12 -9.45 -8.57 -3.61
N VAL A 13 -10.70 -8.41 -4.06
CA VAL A 13 -11.07 -7.43 -5.09
C VAL A 13 -10.90 -6.01 -4.58
N VAL A 14 -11.35 -5.73 -3.35
CA VAL A 14 -11.18 -4.41 -2.71
C VAL A 14 -9.70 -4.05 -2.65
N GLU A 15 -8.87 -4.94 -2.10
CA GLU A 15 -7.42 -4.77 -2.03
C GLU A 15 -6.81 -4.54 -3.42
N GLY A 16 -7.05 -5.45 -4.37
CA GLY A 16 -6.45 -5.37 -5.69
C GLY A 16 -6.83 -4.12 -6.49
N VAL A 17 -8.03 -3.57 -6.28
CA VAL A 17 -8.46 -2.32 -6.93
C VAL A 17 -7.89 -1.10 -6.20
N THR A 18 -7.87 -1.11 -4.88
CA THR A 18 -7.55 0.09 -4.07
C THR A 18 -6.07 0.28 -3.78
N GLU A 19 -5.24 -0.77 -3.86
CA GLU A 19 -3.81 -0.68 -3.53
C GLU A 19 -3.02 0.20 -4.52
N PHE A 20 -3.41 0.20 -5.79
CA PHE A 20 -2.74 0.99 -6.83
C PHE A 20 -3.35 2.38 -7.03
N LEU A 21 -4.52 2.63 -6.44
CA LEU A 21 -5.19 3.91 -6.49
C LEU A 21 -4.86 4.72 -5.23
N PRO A 22 -4.75 6.05 -5.32
CA PRO A 22 -4.44 6.89 -4.17
C PRO A 22 -5.68 7.12 -3.28
N VAL A 23 -6.31 6.03 -2.83
CA VAL A 23 -7.60 6.01 -2.09
C VAL A 23 -7.53 5.25 -0.75
N SER A 24 -6.35 4.75 -0.36
CA SER A 24 -6.09 3.94 0.84
C SER A 24 -6.83 2.60 0.90
N SER A 25 -6.13 1.54 0.50
CA SER A 25 -6.57 0.15 0.64
C SER A 25 -6.85 -0.26 2.09
N THR A 26 -5.98 0.16 3.02
CA THR A 26 -6.11 -0.16 4.45
C THR A 26 -7.43 0.38 5.04
N GLY A 27 -7.85 1.58 4.65
CA GLY A 27 -9.13 2.15 5.08
C GLY A 27 -10.34 1.37 4.55
N HIS A 28 -10.31 0.99 3.27
CA HIS A 28 -11.38 0.23 2.63
C HIS A 28 -11.50 -1.19 3.19
N LEU A 29 -10.37 -1.88 3.42
CA LEU A 29 -10.36 -3.20 4.06
C LEU A 29 -10.90 -3.14 5.49
N LEU A 30 -10.49 -2.17 6.30
CA LEU A 30 -11.01 -2.02 7.67
C LEU A 30 -12.53 -1.80 7.70
N LEU A 31 -13.06 -1.02 6.74
CA LEU A 31 -14.50 -0.81 6.62
C LEU A 31 -15.21 -2.09 6.18
N ALA A 32 -14.67 -2.81 5.20
CA ALA A 32 -15.23 -4.07 4.73
C ALA A 32 -15.25 -5.14 5.84
N GLU A 33 -14.16 -5.26 6.61
CA GLU A 33 -14.08 -6.15 7.78
C GLU A 33 -15.13 -5.81 8.84
N ARG A 34 -15.39 -4.53 9.10
CA ARG A 34 -16.46 -4.11 10.02
C ARG A 34 -17.86 -4.44 9.50
N ILE A 35 -18.10 -4.24 8.20
CA ILE A 35 -19.39 -4.57 7.57
C ILE A 35 -19.68 -6.08 7.65
N PHE A 36 -18.63 -6.90 7.51
CA PHE A 36 -18.76 -8.36 7.57
C PHE A 36 -18.55 -8.97 8.96
N ASP A 37 -18.32 -8.14 9.99
CA ASP A 37 -18.03 -8.54 11.38
C ASP A 37 -16.82 -9.47 11.52
N LEU A 38 -15.74 -9.16 10.78
CA LEU A 38 -14.51 -9.96 10.69
C LEU A 38 -13.34 -9.36 11.48
N GLY A 39 -13.44 -8.08 11.87
CA GLY A 39 -12.31 -7.29 12.39
C GLY A 39 -11.77 -7.72 13.76
N GLU A 40 -12.44 -8.61 14.48
CA GLU A 40 -11.94 -9.15 15.76
C GLU A 40 -11.19 -10.48 15.59
N ASP A 41 -11.44 -11.19 14.49
CA ASP A 41 -10.86 -12.51 14.23
C ASP A 41 -9.39 -12.39 13.78
N PRO A 42 -8.44 -13.04 14.49
CA PRO A 42 -7.03 -13.06 14.12
C PRO A 42 -6.76 -13.60 12.71
N PHE A 43 -7.60 -14.52 12.21
CA PHE A 43 -7.49 -15.06 10.86
C PHE A 43 -7.70 -13.96 9.82
N TRP A 44 -8.79 -13.18 9.94
CA TRP A 44 -9.13 -12.14 8.96
C TRP A 44 -8.14 -10.98 8.98
N LYS A 45 -7.61 -10.60 10.15
CA LYS A 45 -6.49 -9.65 10.24
C LYS A 45 -5.25 -10.12 9.49
N SER A 46 -4.90 -11.40 9.64
CA SER A 46 -3.75 -11.98 8.94
C SER A 46 -4.02 -12.11 7.45
N PHE A 47 -5.26 -12.45 7.07
CA PHE A 47 -5.71 -12.52 5.69
C PHE A 47 -5.60 -11.17 4.99
N ALA A 48 -6.03 -10.08 5.62
CA ALA A 48 -5.90 -8.72 5.08
C ALA A 48 -4.45 -8.33 4.77
N VAL A 49 -3.49 -8.76 5.60
CA VAL A 49 -2.06 -8.57 5.32
C VAL A 49 -1.59 -9.48 4.18
N LEU A 50 -2.09 -10.72 4.12
CA LEU A 50 -1.65 -11.70 3.13
C LEU A 50 -2.13 -11.35 1.72
N ILE A 51 -3.33 -10.79 1.56
CA ILE A 51 -3.86 -10.41 0.24
C ILE A 51 -3.10 -9.25 -0.40
N GLN A 52 -2.45 -8.38 0.39
CA GLN A 52 -1.54 -7.33 -0.12
C GLN A 52 -0.37 -7.93 -0.90
N LEU A 53 0.10 -9.13 -0.51
CA LEU A 53 1.13 -9.84 -1.29
C LEU A 53 0.64 -10.16 -2.71
N GLY A 54 -0.66 -10.37 -2.91
CA GLY A 54 -1.24 -10.54 -4.24
C GLY A 54 -1.09 -9.29 -5.11
N ALA A 55 -1.31 -8.11 -4.52
CA ALA A 55 -1.10 -6.83 -5.21
C ALA A 55 0.39 -6.59 -5.55
N ILE A 56 1.29 -6.91 -4.61
CA ILE A 56 2.75 -6.87 -4.86
C ILE A 56 3.13 -7.81 -6.01
N LEU A 57 2.63 -9.05 -5.99
CA LEU A 57 2.87 -10.02 -7.06
C LEU A 57 2.35 -9.55 -8.41
N ALA A 58 1.24 -8.81 -8.46
CA ALA A 58 0.73 -8.22 -9.70
C ALA A 58 1.74 -7.20 -10.29
N ILE A 59 2.29 -6.29 -9.47
CA ILE A 59 3.33 -5.35 -9.92
C ILE A 59 4.60 -6.10 -10.36
N LEU A 60 5.06 -7.06 -9.56
CA LEU A 60 6.26 -7.84 -9.87
C LEU A 60 6.10 -8.60 -11.18
N SER A 61 4.90 -9.11 -11.47
CA SER A 61 4.60 -9.83 -12.71
C SER A 61 4.54 -8.89 -13.92
N ILE A 62 3.82 -7.77 -13.81
CA ILE A 62 3.68 -6.78 -14.90
C ILE A 62 5.04 -6.17 -15.27
N TYR A 63 5.85 -5.82 -14.27
CA TYR A 63 7.15 -5.17 -14.48
C TYR A 63 8.33 -6.14 -14.40
N PHE A 64 8.10 -7.45 -14.45
CA PHE A 64 9.12 -8.48 -14.24
C PHE A 64 10.38 -8.23 -15.08
N MET A 65 10.23 -8.06 -16.40
CA MET A 65 11.37 -7.85 -17.30
C MET A 65 12.12 -6.55 -17.04
N LYS A 66 11.41 -5.48 -16.64
CA LYS A 66 12.01 -4.18 -16.32
C LYS A 66 12.82 -4.28 -15.03
N LEU A 67 12.21 -4.84 -13.98
CA LEU A 67 12.86 -5.05 -12.68
C LEU A 67 14.05 -6.00 -12.81
N TRP A 68 13.92 -7.07 -13.61
CA TRP A 68 15.02 -8.00 -13.87
C TRP A 68 16.21 -7.32 -14.57
N ARG A 69 15.94 -6.46 -15.57
CA ARG A 69 16.99 -5.69 -16.24
C ARG A 69 17.70 -4.74 -15.28
N ILE A 70 16.94 -4.02 -14.45
CA ILE A 70 17.48 -3.12 -13.43
C ILE A 70 18.35 -3.90 -12.43
N ALA A 71 17.90 -5.08 -12.00
CA ALA A 71 18.63 -5.93 -11.07
C ALA A 71 19.97 -6.39 -11.66
N LEU A 72 20.01 -6.81 -12.93
CA LEU A 72 21.26 -7.19 -13.59
C LEU A 72 22.18 -5.98 -13.87
N GLY A 73 21.59 -4.81 -14.14
CA GLY A 73 22.31 -3.57 -14.42
C GLY A 73 22.75 -2.79 -13.18
N MET A 74 22.34 -3.17 -11.97
CA MET A 74 22.49 -2.33 -10.78
C MET A 74 23.94 -1.98 -10.40
N PHE A 75 24.92 -2.73 -10.89
CA PHE A 75 26.34 -2.48 -10.63
C PHE A 75 27.12 -1.98 -11.85
N SER A 76 26.53 -1.98 -13.04
CA SER A 76 27.22 -1.73 -14.32
C SER A 76 26.57 -0.65 -15.17
N ASP A 77 25.27 -0.41 -15.02
CA ASP A 77 24.49 0.55 -15.78
C ASP A 77 24.14 1.79 -14.92
N PRO A 78 24.61 3.00 -15.29
CA PRO A 78 24.32 4.22 -14.57
C PRO A 78 22.82 4.52 -14.40
N ASP A 79 21.97 4.16 -15.37
CA ASP A 79 20.53 4.42 -15.29
C ASP A 79 19.84 3.48 -14.29
N SER A 80 20.21 2.20 -14.29
CA SER A 80 19.78 1.23 -13.28
C SER A 80 20.24 1.64 -11.87
N GLN A 81 21.47 2.14 -11.72
CA GLN A 81 21.98 2.67 -10.44
C GLN A 81 21.16 3.86 -9.96
N ARG A 82 20.89 4.84 -10.82
CA ARG A 82 20.06 6.01 -10.48
C ARG A 82 18.67 5.60 -10.04
N PHE A 83 18.06 4.64 -10.72
CA PHE A 83 16.76 4.11 -10.34
C PHE A 83 16.81 3.45 -8.94
N VAL A 84 17.77 2.55 -8.70
CA VAL A 84 17.92 1.86 -7.40
C VAL A 84 18.16 2.87 -6.27
N ILE A 85 19.04 3.84 -6.48
CA ILE A 85 19.31 4.89 -5.49
C ILE A 85 18.05 5.72 -5.24
N GLY A 86 17.32 6.10 -6.29
CA GLY A 86 16.06 6.84 -6.16
C GLY A 86 15.02 6.08 -5.34
N VAL A 87 14.87 4.77 -5.58
CA VAL A 87 13.98 3.90 -4.79
C VAL A 87 14.44 3.83 -3.33
N LEU A 88 15.73 3.65 -3.07
CA LEU A 88 16.26 3.59 -1.71
C LEU A 88 16.07 4.91 -0.96
N VAL A 89 16.30 6.06 -1.61
CA VAL A 89 16.08 7.38 -1.01
C VAL A 89 14.60 7.61 -0.70
N ALA A 90 13.69 7.16 -1.56
CA ALA A 90 12.25 7.27 -1.32
C ALA A 90 11.75 6.30 -0.23
N PHE A 91 12.33 5.11 -0.13
CA PHE A 91 11.85 4.04 0.76
C PHE A 91 12.49 4.05 2.16
N LEU A 92 13.82 4.20 2.25
CA LEU A 92 14.56 3.98 3.49
C LEU A 92 14.13 4.90 4.65
N PRO A 93 13.85 6.21 4.44
CA PRO A 93 13.38 7.06 5.55
C PRO A 93 12.09 6.54 6.17
N ALA A 94 11.12 6.15 5.33
CA ALA A 94 9.85 5.58 5.79
C ALA A 94 10.05 4.22 6.48
N ALA A 95 10.92 3.36 5.95
CA ALA A 95 11.23 2.06 6.53
C ALA A 95 11.89 2.18 7.91
N VAL A 96 12.86 3.10 8.07
CA VAL A 96 13.55 3.35 9.34
C VAL A 96 12.57 3.90 10.38
N ILE A 97 11.75 4.88 10.02
CA ILE A 97 10.72 5.44 10.92
C ILE A 97 9.71 4.35 11.29
N GLY A 98 9.26 3.55 10.32
CA GLY A 98 8.34 2.43 10.56
C GLY A 98 8.92 1.37 11.50
N ALA A 99 10.20 1.02 11.35
CA ALA A 99 10.88 0.07 12.22
C ALA A 99 11.08 0.62 13.64
N ALA A 100 11.45 1.89 13.78
CA ALA A 100 11.70 2.52 15.08
C ALA A 100 10.41 2.89 15.85
N ALA A 101 9.36 3.32 15.14
CA ALA A 101 8.15 3.90 15.72
C ALA A 101 6.86 3.13 15.40
N GLY A 102 6.93 1.98 14.72
CA GLY A 102 5.75 1.23 14.26
C GLY A 102 4.75 0.88 15.36
N GLY A 103 5.22 0.57 16.58
CA GLY A 103 4.35 0.34 17.74
C GLY A 103 3.56 1.58 18.15
N TYR A 104 4.22 2.74 18.21
CA TYR A 104 3.58 4.02 18.52
C TYR A 104 2.59 4.44 17.42
N ILE A 105 2.97 4.27 16.15
CA ILE A 105 2.10 4.53 15.00
C ILE A 105 0.81 3.71 15.10
N LYS A 106 0.92 2.40 15.36
CA LYS A 106 -0.26 1.53 15.51
C LYS A 106 -1.11 1.93 16.71
N MET A 107 -0.51 2.36 17.82
CA MET A 107 -1.28 2.72 19.01
C MET A 107 -2.06 4.03 18.86
N TYR A 108 -1.47 5.04 18.22
CA TYR A 108 -2.05 6.40 18.19
C TYR A 108 -2.68 6.78 16.83
N LEU A 109 -2.17 6.24 15.72
CA LEU A 109 -2.60 6.65 14.37
C LEU A 109 -3.63 5.70 13.74
N PHE A 110 -3.78 4.46 14.24
CA PHE A 110 -4.78 3.50 13.73
C PHE A 110 -6.13 3.65 14.44
N ASN A 111 -6.64 4.88 14.52
CA ASN A 111 -7.99 5.19 14.97
C ASN A 111 -8.81 5.72 13.77
N PRO A 112 -10.10 5.33 13.62
CA PRO A 112 -10.99 5.83 12.57
C PRO A 112 -10.91 7.35 12.31
N TRP A 113 -10.83 8.17 13.36
CA TRP A 113 -10.76 9.64 13.21
C TRP A 113 -9.48 10.09 12.49
N VAL A 114 -8.34 9.52 12.86
CA VAL A 114 -7.05 9.84 12.25
C VAL A 114 -7.03 9.36 10.79
N VAL A 115 -7.56 8.16 10.52
CA VAL A 115 -7.67 7.62 9.17
C VAL A 115 -8.51 8.54 8.29
N CYS A 116 -9.72 8.91 8.73
CA CYS A 116 -10.59 9.83 7.97
C CYS A 116 -9.92 11.18 7.70
N PHE A 117 -9.26 11.78 8.70
CA PHE A 117 -8.55 13.04 8.50
C PHE A 117 -7.38 12.89 7.52
N SER A 118 -6.61 11.81 7.62
CA SER A 118 -5.49 11.54 6.71
C SER A 118 -5.94 11.36 5.26
N LEU A 119 -7.14 10.80 5.01
CA LEU A 119 -7.72 10.68 3.68
C LEU A 119 -8.08 12.06 3.09
N ILE A 120 -8.67 12.94 3.90
CA ILE A 120 -9.02 14.30 3.48
C ILE A 120 -7.73 15.09 3.16
N VAL A 121 -6.74 15.03 4.04
CA VAL A 121 -5.46 15.71 3.84
C VAL A 121 -4.72 15.15 2.63
N GLY A 122 -4.66 13.83 2.48
CA GLY A 122 -4.06 13.18 1.32
C GLY A 122 -4.74 13.60 0.02
N GLY A 123 -6.07 13.61 -0.02
CA GLY A 123 -6.84 14.10 -1.16
C GLY A 123 -6.56 15.58 -1.48
N ALA A 124 -6.50 16.44 -0.46
CA ALA A 124 -6.17 17.86 -0.63
C ALA A 124 -4.75 18.07 -1.18
N ILE A 125 -3.77 17.28 -0.71
CA ILE A 125 -2.40 17.29 -1.22
C ILE A 125 -2.38 16.87 -2.70
N LEU A 126 -3.09 15.81 -3.08
CA LEU A 126 -3.16 15.36 -4.47
C LEU A 126 -3.77 16.43 -5.37
N LEU A 127 -4.85 17.08 -4.94
CA LEU A 127 -5.45 18.20 -5.68
C LEU A 127 -4.51 19.37 -5.83
N TRP A 128 -3.71 19.67 -4.80
CA TRP A 128 -2.72 20.74 -4.87
C TRP A 128 -1.57 20.39 -5.81
N VAL A 129 -1.06 19.16 -5.76
CA VAL A 129 0.01 18.68 -6.66
C VAL A 129 -0.46 18.67 -8.11
N ASP A 130 -1.70 18.28 -8.39
CA ASP A 130 -2.30 18.30 -9.73
C ASP A 130 -2.39 19.71 -10.33
N GLN A 131 -2.47 20.74 -9.50
CA GLN A 131 -2.47 22.16 -9.94
C GLN A 131 -1.06 22.71 -10.21
N LEU A 132 -0.01 21.99 -9.81
CA LEU A 132 1.36 22.41 -10.10
C LEU A 132 1.66 22.05 -11.55
N ASP A 133 2.06 23.04 -12.35
CA ASP A 133 2.46 22.87 -13.75
C ASP A 133 3.87 22.27 -13.82
N LEU A 134 4.00 21.03 -13.35
CA LEU A 134 5.25 20.28 -13.33
C LEU A 134 5.48 19.71 -14.73
N GLN A 135 6.38 20.34 -15.48
CA GLN A 135 6.89 19.76 -16.72
C GLN A 135 7.80 18.58 -16.36
N PRO A 136 7.50 17.35 -16.84
CA PRO A 136 8.31 16.16 -16.55
C PRO A 136 9.70 16.20 -17.19
#